data_AF-A0A4Y2KLB5-F1
#
_entry.id   AF-A0A4Y2KLB5-F1
#
_cell.length_a   1.000
_cell.length_b   1.000
_cell.length_c   1.000
_cell.angle_alpha   90.00
_cell.angle_beta   90.00
_cell.angle_gamma   90.00
#
_symmetry.space_group_name_H-M   'P 1'
#
loop_
_entity.id
_entity.type
_entity.pdbx_description
1 polymer ?
#
loop_
_entity_poly.entity_id
_entity_poly.type
_entity_poly.pdbx_seq_one_letter_code
_entity_poly.pdbx_strand_id
1 'polypeptide(L)'
;MDVKANYCDFFEGTEKLLEIWFGRRQESNSLNCDLRSIPRSTWEKMLQIVKCTIISFKKNDYIDAYVLSESSMFVSKNRIILKTCGSTTLLKAVKPLIYVVRDLTDFDVVLDIFYSRKNFMRPELQDKPHTSFEDETEALDQLFDGSAYCLGRINRDCWYLYTLNPLEDFIGVQVPDQTLEISFLLHFSLQILIKEGLLVTKQL
;
A
#
# COMPACT_ATOMS: atom_id res chain seq x y z
N MET A 1 12.27 -37.60 -3.73
CA MET A 1 13.30 -36.90 -4.52
C MET A 1 12.77 -36.85 -5.95
N ASP A 2 12.42 -35.73 -6.58
CA ASP A 2 12.39 -34.32 -6.24
C ASP A 2 11.25 -33.74 -7.09
N VAL A 3 10.15 -33.28 -6.46
CA VAL A 3 9.12 -32.52 -7.17
C VAL A 3 9.50 -31.03 -7.07
N LYS A 4 10.68 -30.69 -7.58
CA LYS A 4 11.00 -29.31 -7.98
C LYS A 4 10.46 -29.09 -9.39
N ALA A 5 9.15 -29.24 -9.56
CA ALA A 5 8.49 -28.71 -10.74
C ALA A 5 8.66 -27.19 -10.69
N ASN A 6 9.18 -26.59 -11.77
CA ASN A 6 9.49 -25.17 -11.90
C ASN A 6 8.48 -24.24 -11.20
N TYR A 7 8.80 -23.79 -9.99
CA TYR A 7 8.07 -22.78 -9.23
C TYR A 7 8.36 -21.34 -9.72
N CYS A 8 9.07 -21.21 -10.84
CA CYS A 8 9.70 -19.97 -11.27
C CYS A 8 8.74 -18.93 -11.87
N ASP A 9 7.46 -19.29 -12.09
CA ASP A 9 6.55 -18.49 -12.92
C ASP A 9 5.27 -18.01 -12.20
N PHE A 10 5.14 -18.20 -10.87
CA PHE A 10 3.97 -17.70 -10.15
C PHE A 10 4.13 -16.22 -9.75
N PHE A 11 3.15 -15.40 -10.15
CA PHE A 11 3.03 -14.01 -9.73
C PHE A 11 1.78 -13.82 -8.87
N GLU A 12 1.94 -13.26 -7.67
CA GLU A 12 0.82 -12.91 -6.80
C GLU A 12 0.20 -11.57 -7.25
N GLY A 13 -0.92 -11.64 -7.96
CA GLY A 13 -1.64 -10.45 -8.43
C GLY A 13 -2.43 -9.73 -7.33
N THR A 14 -2.61 -10.34 -6.17
CA THR A 14 -3.30 -9.71 -5.04
C THR A 14 -2.53 -8.50 -4.53
N GLU A 15 -3.17 -7.34 -4.60
CA GLU A 15 -2.58 -6.07 -4.15
C GLU A 15 -2.59 -5.97 -2.62
N LYS A 16 -1.55 -5.32 -2.09
CA LYS A 16 -1.45 -4.79 -0.75
C LYS A 16 -1.63 -3.28 -0.88
N LEU A 17 -2.61 -2.73 -0.17
CA LEU A 17 -2.89 -1.30 -0.13
C LEU A 17 -2.46 -0.75 1.23
N LEU A 18 -1.67 0.30 1.20
CA LEU A 18 -1.35 1.12 2.37
C LEU A 18 -1.80 2.55 2.09
N GLU A 19 -2.64 3.09 2.96
CA GLU A 19 -3.04 4.49 2.99
C GLU A 19 -2.70 5.07 4.36
N ILE A 20 -2.03 6.23 4.39
CA ILE A 20 -1.70 6.92 5.64
C ILE A 20 -2.07 8.39 5.51
N TRP A 21 -2.77 8.88 6.52
CA TRP A 21 -3.12 10.28 6.71
C TRP A 21 -2.24 10.89 7.80
N PHE A 22 -1.70 12.06 7.51
CA PHE A 22 -0.86 12.82 8.41
C PHE A 22 -1.56 14.11 8.83
N GLY A 23 -1.20 14.58 10.01
CA GLY A 23 -1.76 15.78 10.59
C GLY A 23 -0.76 16.47 11.49
N ARG A 24 -1.25 17.54 12.10
CA ARG A 24 -0.52 18.32 13.07
C ARG A 24 -1.41 18.54 14.28
N ARG A 25 -0.91 18.30 15.49
CA ARG A 25 -1.70 18.45 16.72
C ARG A 25 -2.01 19.92 17.05
N GLN A 26 -1.10 20.82 16.73
CA GLN A 26 -1.28 22.26 16.97
C GLN A 26 -1.43 23.01 15.66
N GLU A 27 -2.56 23.72 15.53
CA GLU A 27 -2.78 24.73 14.50
C GLU A 27 -1.66 25.78 14.58
N SER A 28 -0.92 25.94 13.49
CA SER A 28 0.06 27.02 13.34
C SER A 28 0.07 27.45 11.87
N ASN A 29 0.54 28.67 11.59
CA ASN A 29 0.70 29.18 10.23
C ASN A 29 1.87 28.51 9.46
N SER A 30 2.25 27.28 9.81
CA SER A 30 3.30 26.58 9.09
C SER A 30 2.88 26.27 7.67
N LEU A 31 3.75 26.66 6.75
CA LEU A 31 3.58 26.43 5.32
C LEU A 31 4.13 25.06 4.89
N ASN A 32 4.78 24.30 5.78
CA ASN A 32 5.44 23.02 5.45
C ASN A 32 4.62 21.77 5.82
N CYS A 33 3.28 21.89 5.82
CA CYS A 33 2.36 20.75 5.97
C CYS A 33 1.87 20.26 4.60
N ASP A 34 2.79 19.79 3.77
CA ASP A 34 2.48 19.23 2.45
C ASP A 34 3.45 18.09 2.11
N LEU A 35 2.98 16.84 2.03
CA LEU A 35 3.81 15.69 1.68
C LEU A 35 4.44 15.81 0.28
N ARG A 36 3.84 16.61 -0.61
CA ARG A 36 4.36 16.84 -1.97
C ARG A 36 5.60 17.74 -1.96
N SER A 37 5.92 18.39 -0.84
CA SER A 37 7.18 19.11 -0.66
C SER A 37 8.38 18.15 -0.48
N ILE A 38 8.13 16.88 -0.13
CA ILE A 38 9.18 15.88 0.06
C ILE A 38 9.91 15.64 -1.26
N PRO A 39 11.26 15.76 -1.30
CA PRO A 39 12.02 15.58 -2.52
C PRO A 39 11.81 14.20 -3.14
N ARG A 40 11.67 14.16 -4.47
CA ARG A 40 11.55 12.92 -5.23
C ARG A 40 12.64 11.89 -4.91
N SER A 41 13.88 12.33 -4.70
CA SER A 41 14.99 11.44 -4.35
C SER A 41 14.79 10.71 -3.02
N THR A 42 14.03 11.30 -2.09
CA THR A 42 13.62 10.65 -0.84
C THR A 42 12.59 9.55 -1.13
N TRP A 43 11.61 9.81 -2.00
CA TRP A 43 10.66 8.79 -2.45
C TRP A 43 11.35 7.63 -3.14
N GLU A 44 12.32 7.90 -4.02
CA GLU A 44 13.09 6.85 -4.71
C GLU A 44 13.85 5.94 -3.72
N LYS A 45 14.50 6.53 -2.70
CA LYS A 45 15.17 5.75 -1.65
C LYS A 45 14.19 4.93 -0.80
N MET A 46 13.03 5.49 -0.48
CA MET A 46 12.00 4.78 0.28
C MET A 46 11.43 3.60 -0.52
N LEU A 47 11.13 3.80 -1.80
CA LEU A 47 10.58 2.76 -2.68
C LEU A 47 11.57 1.61 -2.92
N GLN A 48 12.88 1.85 -2.86
CA GLN A 48 13.90 0.79 -2.90
C GLN A 48 13.76 -0.21 -1.75
N ILE A 49 13.29 0.21 -0.57
CA ILE A 49 13.06 -0.68 0.59
C ILE A 49 12.03 -1.76 0.24
N VAL A 50 11.03 -1.40 -0.56
CA VAL A 50 9.96 -2.30 -1.02
C VAL A 50 10.17 -2.79 -2.44
N LYS A 51 11.41 -2.72 -2.95
CA LYS A 51 11.83 -3.20 -4.28
C LYS A 51 11.05 -2.57 -5.44
N CYS A 52 10.56 -1.35 -5.27
CA CYS A 52 9.84 -0.60 -6.29
C CYS A 52 10.73 0.49 -6.91
N THR A 53 10.54 0.77 -8.20
CA THR A 53 11.17 1.91 -8.89
C THR A 53 10.12 2.76 -9.57
N ILE A 54 10.36 4.07 -9.69
CA ILE A 54 9.46 5.00 -10.38
C ILE A 54 9.68 4.88 -11.89
N ILE A 55 8.64 4.49 -12.61
CA ILE A 55 8.64 4.43 -14.09
C ILE A 55 8.15 5.76 -14.67
N SER A 56 7.06 6.29 -14.14
CA SER A 56 6.41 7.49 -14.67
C SER A 56 5.82 8.34 -13.54
N PHE A 57 5.65 9.63 -13.82
CA PHE A 57 5.15 10.62 -12.88
C PHE A 57 4.22 11.61 -13.57
N LYS A 58 3.10 11.93 -12.93
CA LYS A 58 2.16 12.99 -13.31
C LYS A 58 1.75 13.74 -12.05
N LYS A 59 1.50 15.04 -12.17
CA LYS A 59 1.00 15.87 -11.06
C LYS A 59 -0.11 16.78 -11.51
N ASN A 60 -0.95 17.17 -10.55
CA ASN A 60 -1.87 18.29 -10.64
C ASN A 60 -1.83 19.09 -9.33
N ASP A 61 -2.77 20.03 -9.15
CA ASP A 61 -2.80 20.92 -7.98
C ASP A 61 -3.10 20.20 -6.65
N TYR A 62 -3.51 18.94 -6.69
CA TYR A 62 -3.97 18.17 -5.53
C TYR A 62 -3.12 16.92 -5.24
N ILE A 63 -2.62 16.26 -6.29
CA ILE A 63 -2.00 14.93 -6.20
C ILE A 63 -0.79 14.81 -7.13
N ASP A 64 0.25 14.20 -6.57
CA ASP A 64 1.42 13.67 -7.26
C ASP A 64 1.23 12.15 -7.43
N ALA A 65 1.12 11.69 -8.67
CA ALA A 65 0.86 10.29 -9.04
C ALA A 65 2.09 9.64 -9.68
N TYR A 66 2.48 8.48 -9.17
CA TYR A 66 3.64 7.72 -9.61
C TYR A 66 3.21 6.33 -10.08
N VAL A 67 3.60 5.99 -11.31
CA VAL A 67 3.57 4.61 -11.80
C VAL A 67 4.89 3.96 -11.43
N LEU A 68 4.82 2.82 -10.77
CA LEU A 68 5.98 2.07 -10.30
C LEU A 68 6.15 0.77 -11.09
N SER A 69 7.28 0.09 -10.93
CA SER A 69 7.64 -1.15 -11.65
C SER A 69 6.55 -2.21 -11.73
N GLU A 70 5.74 -2.36 -10.67
CA GLU A 70 4.57 -3.27 -10.62
C GLU A 70 3.51 -2.71 -9.67
N SER A 71 3.41 -1.39 -9.55
CA SER A 71 2.76 -0.76 -8.38
C SER A 71 2.34 0.68 -8.68
N SER A 72 1.64 1.33 -7.76
CA SER A 72 1.32 2.75 -7.87
C SER A 72 1.44 3.46 -6.52
N MET A 73 1.78 4.75 -6.57
CA MET A 73 1.85 5.60 -5.39
C MET A 73 1.20 6.95 -5.70
N PHE A 74 0.39 7.45 -4.77
CA PHE A 74 -0.28 8.74 -4.86
C PHE A 74 0.03 9.56 -3.61
N VAL A 75 0.51 10.78 -3.79
CA VAL A 75 0.88 11.70 -2.70
C VAL A 75 0.03 12.95 -2.83
N SER A 76 -0.84 13.17 -1.85
CA SER A 76 -1.64 14.40 -1.69
C SER A 76 -1.01 15.28 -0.61
N LYS A 77 -1.63 16.42 -0.27
CA LYS A 77 -1.14 17.31 0.79
C LYS A 77 -0.81 16.58 2.10
N ASN A 78 -1.69 15.72 2.59
CA ASN A 78 -1.54 15.05 3.87
C ASN A 78 -1.88 13.55 3.82
N ARG A 79 -2.06 12.99 2.62
CA ARG A 79 -2.34 11.57 2.40
C ARG A 79 -1.31 10.98 1.46
N ILE A 80 -0.85 9.78 1.79
CA ILE A 80 -0.11 8.92 0.86
C ILE A 80 -0.83 7.60 0.70
N ILE A 81 -0.95 7.14 -0.55
CA ILE A 81 -1.45 5.82 -0.91
C ILE A 81 -0.32 5.10 -1.64
N LEU A 82 0.04 3.89 -1.19
CA LEU A 82 1.01 3.02 -1.83
C LEU A 82 0.37 1.65 -2.04
N LYS A 83 0.20 1.27 -3.30
CA LYS A 83 -0.35 -0.02 -3.72
C LYS A 83 0.73 -0.85 -4.37
N THR A 84 0.97 -2.04 -3.83
CA THR A 84 1.97 -2.96 -4.38
C THR A 84 1.42 -4.37 -4.54
N CYS A 85 1.99 -5.17 -5.44
CA CYS A 85 1.63 -6.57 -5.62
C CYS A 85 2.88 -7.46 -5.63
N GLY A 86 2.75 -8.72 -6.05
CA GLY A 86 3.84 -9.69 -6.02
C GLY A 86 4.31 -10.00 -4.59
N SER A 87 5.62 -10.17 -4.42
CA SER A 87 6.28 -10.46 -3.13
C SER A 87 6.85 -9.19 -2.46
N THR A 88 6.38 -8.00 -2.85
CA THR A 88 6.78 -6.74 -2.22
C THR A 88 6.45 -6.73 -0.73
N THR A 89 7.36 -6.18 0.08
CA THR A 89 7.23 -6.15 1.55
C THR A 89 6.76 -4.79 2.05
N LEU A 90 5.57 -4.37 1.59
CA LEU A 90 4.98 -3.04 1.78
C LEU A 90 5.10 -2.50 3.21
N LEU A 91 4.83 -3.32 4.23
CA LEU A 91 4.84 -2.85 5.62
C LEU A 91 6.24 -2.47 6.14
N LYS A 92 7.32 -2.88 5.46
CA LYS A 92 8.68 -2.41 5.78
C LYS A 92 8.89 -0.93 5.45
N ALA A 93 8.05 -0.33 4.60
CA ALA A 93 8.11 1.09 4.29
C ALA A 93 7.46 1.98 5.38
N VAL A 94 6.57 1.45 6.21
CA VAL A 94 5.75 2.25 7.15
C VAL A 94 6.61 3.06 8.11
N LYS A 95 7.53 2.41 8.83
CA LYS A 95 8.41 3.09 9.79
C LYS A 95 9.36 4.12 9.13
N PRO A 96 10.07 3.79 8.03
CA PRO A 96 10.83 4.78 7.26
C PRO A 96 10.00 5.96 6.76
N LEU A 97 8.78 5.71 6.28
CA LEU A 97 7.86 6.74 5.80
C LEU A 97 7.50 7.72 6.92
N ILE A 98 7.10 7.22 8.09
CA ILE A 98 6.80 8.07 9.25
C ILE A 98 8.02 8.93 9.63
N TYR A 99 9.22 8.35 9.62
CA TYR A 99 10.45 9.08 9.91
C TYR A 99 10.69 10.22 8.89
N VAL A 100 10.60 9.93 7.59
CA VAL A 100 10.76 10.91 6.51
C VAL A 100 9.75 12.05 6.65
N VAL A 101 8.48 11.73 6.92
CA VAL A 101 7.43 12.75 7.07
C VAL A 101 7.72 13.66 8.26
N ARG A 102 8.10 13.10 9.41
CA ARG A 102 8.43 13.89 10.60
C ARG A 102 9.69 14.76 10.45
N ASP A 103 10.65 14.32 9.63
CA ASP A 103 11.93 15.01 9.44
C ASP A 103 11.83 16.13 8.39
N LEU A 104 11.04 15.93 7.33
CA LEU A 104 10.99 16.84 6.18
C LEU A 104 9.74 17.72 6.12
N THR A 105 8.74 17.44 6.95
CA THR A 105 7.49 18.19 7.01
C THR A 105 7.14 18.55 8.44
N ASP A 106 6.16 19.44 8.59
CA ASP A 106 5.65 19.85 9.90
C ASP A 106 4.52 18.95 10.43
N PHE A 107 4.30 17.78 9.81
CA PHE A 107 3.37 16.77 10.32
C PHE A 107 3.98 16.04 11.52
N ASP A 108 3.27 16.03 12.65
CA ASP A 108 3.74 15.45 13.92
C ASP A 108 2.95 14.21 14.37
N VAL A 109 1.82 13.93 13.71
CA VAL A 109 0.90 12.86 14.05
C VAL A 109 0.40 12.12 12.80
N VAL A 110 0.27 10.80 12.93
CA VAL A 110 -0.51 9.98 11.98
C VAL A 110 -1.96 10.08 12.42
N LEU A 111 -2.81 10.62 11.55
CA LEU A 111 -4.24 10.69 11.78
C LEU A 111 -4.87 9.32 11.55
N ASP A 112 -4.59 8.70 10.43
CA ASP A 112 -5.17 7.39 10.16
C ASP A 112 -4.22 6.56 9.34
N ILE A 113 -4.39 5.24 9.44
CA ILE A 113 -3.71 4.29 8.59
C ILE A 113 -4.71 3.22 8.21
N PHE A 114 -4.82 2.95 6.91
CA PHE A 114 -5.56 1.81 6.40
C PHE A 114 -4.56 0.91 5.69
N TYR A 115 -4.30 -0.26 6.27
CA TYR A 115 -3.62 -1.33 5.57
C TYR A 115 -4.65 -2.38 5.21
N SER A 116 -4.76 -2.72 3.93
CA SER A 116 -5.77 -3.70 3.51
C SER A 116 -5.33 -4.52 2.32
N ARG A 117 -5.88 -5.73 2.23
CA ARG A 117 -5.67 -6.63 1.10
C ARG A 117 -6.71 -7.74 1.08
N LYS A 118 -6.95 -8.31 -0.10
CA LYS A 118 -7.60 -9.61 -0.22
C LYS A 118 -6.68 -10.72 0.34
N ASN A 119 -7.26 -11.87 0.70
CA ASN A 119 -6.46 -13.07 0.95
C ASN A 119 -5.62 -13.44 -0.30
N PHE A 120 -4.34 -13.78 -0.07
CA PHE A 120 -3.41 -14.18 -1.13
C PHE A 120 -3.83 -15.49 -1.78
N MET A 121 -3.45 -15.66 -3.04
CA MET A 121 -3.58 -16.94 -3.74
C MET A 121 -2.56 -17.95 -3.23
N ARG A 122 -1.34 -17.48 -2.91
CA ARG A 122 -0.24 -18.30 -2.37
C ARG A 122 0.46 -17.59 -1.21
N PRO A 123 -0.13 -17.56 -0.01
CA PRO A 123 0.46 -16.92 1.17
C PRO A 123 1.87 -17.44 1.50
N GLU A 124 2.13 -18.73 1.23
CA GLU A 124 3.41 -19.39 1.52
C GLU A 124 4.60 -18.87 0.69
N LEU A 125 4.34 -18.09 -0.36
CA LEU A 125 5.37 -17.46 -1.21
C LEU A 125 5.67 -16.02 -0.81
N GLN A 126 4.97 -15.46 0.18
CA GLN A 126 5.21 -14.11 0.66
C GLN A 126 6.37 -14.07 1.66
N ASP A 127 7.11 -12.97 1.66
CA ASP A 127 8.15 -12.69 2.64
C ASP A 127 7.56 -12.03 3.89
N LYS A 128 8.15 -12.28 5.07
CA LYS A 128 7.77 -11.54 6.30
C LYS A 128 7.84 -10.01 6.11
N PRO A 129 6.85 -9.25 6.61
CA PRO A 129 5.77 -9.70 7.51
C PRO A 129 4.50 -10.22 6.78
N HIS A 130 4.51 -10.38 5.47
CA HIS A 130 3.30 -10.68 4.67
C HIS A 130 2.96 -12.17 4.55
N THR A 131 3.51 -13.01 5.42
CA THR A 131 3.28 -14.46 5.43
C THR A 131 1.88 -14.83 5.93
N SER A 132 1.28 -13.99 6.77
CA SER A 132 -0.08 -14.11 7.28
C SER A 132 -0.65 -12.73 7.65
N PHE A 133 -1.96 -12.61 7.88
CA PHE A 133 -2.52 -11.33 8.32
C PHE A 133 -2.20 -11.05 9.80
N GLU A 134 -1.97 -12.10 10.58
CA GLU A 134 -1.52 -12.03 11.96
C GLU A 134 -0.11 -11.43 12.06
N ASP A 135 0.82 -11.86 11.19
CA ASP A 135 2.18 -11.31 11.14
C ASP A 135 2.18 -9.83 10.69
N GLU A 136 1.28 -9.46 9.77
CA GLU A 136 1.08 -8.08 9.31
C GLU A 136 0.53 -7.19 10.44
N THR A 137 -0.43 -7.71 11.21
CA THR A 137 -1.03 -7.05 12.37
C THR A 137 0.04 -6.84 13.46
N GLU A 138 0.81 -7.88 13.81
CA GLU A 138 1.89 -7.77 14.80
C GLU A 138 2.95 -6.74 14.40
N ALA A 139 3.28 -6.65 13.11
CA ALA A 139 4.21 -5.64 12.61
C ALA A 139 3.68 -4.21 12.73
N LEU A 140 2.36 -4.01 12.56
CA LEU A 140 1.70 -2.72 12.68
C LEU A 140 1.47 -2.32 14.14
N ASP A 141 1.14 -3.27 15.02
CA ASP A 141 0.93 -3.05 16.46
C ASP A 141 2.21 -2.60 17.18
N GLN A 142 3.39 -2.86 16.60
CA GLN A 142 4.65 -2.28 17.09
C GLN A 142 4.75 -0.77 16.90
N LEU A 143 3.91 -0.18 16.04
CA LEU A 143 3.93 1.23 15.66
C LEU A 143 2.66 1.97 16.08
N PHE A 144 1.54 1.28 16.18
CA PHE A 144 0.22 1.86 16.32
C PHE A 144 -0.65 1.10 17.33
N ASP A 145 -1.63 1.79 17.90
CA ASP A 145 -2.76 1.17 18.60
C ASP A 145 -3.93 1.04 17.61
N GLY A 146 -4.02 -0.13 16.98
CA GLY A 146 -4.97 -0.40 15.91
C GLY A 146 -5.85 -1.62 16.16
N SER A 147 -6.72 -1.88 15.19
CA SER A 147 -7.60 -3.03 15.14
C SER A 147 -7.54 -3.70 13.78
N ALA A 148 -7.56 -5.02 13.80
CA ALA A 148 -7.57 -5.87 12.62
C ALA A 148 -8.97 -6.49 12.41
N TYR A 149 -9.42 -6.50 11.16
CA TYR A 149 -10.73 -6.97 10.74
C TYR A 149 -10.59 -7.93 9.55
N CYS A 150 -11.47 -8.94 9.52
CA CYS A 150 -11.65 -9.81 8.37
C CYS A 150 -13.09 -9.68 7.87
N LEU A 151 -13.26 -9.20 6.64
CA LEU A 151 -14.54 -8.98 5.99
C LEU A 151 -14.79 -10.10 4.98
N GLY A 152 -15.92 -10.80 5.11
CA GLY A 152 -16.28 -11.92 4.24
C GLY A 152 -16.06 -13.28 4.91
N ARG A 153 -15.83 -14.32 4.11
CA ARG A 153 -15.71 -15.70 4.60
C ARG A 153 -14.25 -16.10 4.67
N ILE A 154 -13.73 -16.32 5.87
CA ILE A 154 -12.32 -16.69 6.12
C ILE A 154 -11.89 -17.92 5.32
N ASN A 155 -12.80 -18.88 5.10
CA ASN A 155 -12.53 -20.09 4.33
C ASN A 155 -12.71 -19.94 2.80
N ARG A 156 -12.91 -18.71 2.30
CA ARG A 156 -13.06 -18.36 0.89
C ARG A 156 -12.36 -17.03 0.61
N ASP A 157 -12.92 -16.23 -0.29
CA ASP A 157 -12.51 -14.85 -0.48
C ASP A 157 -12.91 -14.02 0.74
N CYS A 158 -11.90 -13.41 1.35
CA CYS A 158 -12.07 -12.43 2.40
C CYS A 158 -11.13 -11.25 2.16
N TRP A 159 -11.48 -10.14 2.79
CA TRP A 159 -10.68 -8.92 2.81
C TRP A 159 -10.18 -8.68 4.22
N TYR A 160 -8.89 -8.43 4.34
CA TYR A 160 -8.24 -8.08 5.58
C TYR A 160 -8.04 -6.57 5.64
N LEU A 161 -8.32 -5.98 6.79
CA LEU A 161 -8.20 -4.55 7.04
C LEU A 161 -7.61 -4.32 8.43
N TYR A 162 -6.52 -3.56 8.51
CA TYR A 162 -6.00 -2.99 9.74
C TYR A 162 -6.20 -1.48 9.70
N THR A 163 -6.70 -0.91 10.79
CA THR A 163 -6.89 0.54 10.95
C THR A 163 -6.66 1.00 12.37
N LEU A 164 -6.42 2.29 12.60
CA LEU A 164 -6.30 2.80 13.97
C LEU A 164 -7.58 2.63 14.77
N ASN A 165 -7.43 2.40 16.08
CA ASN A 165 -8.52 2.61 17.01
C ASN A 165 -8.72 4.12 17.17
N PRO A 166 -9.95 4.65 16.99
CA PRO A 166 -10.20 6.04 17.29
C PRO A 166 -9.92 6.30 18.77
N LEU A 167 -8.88 7.07 19.09
CA LEU A 167 -8.61 7.51 20.46
C LEU A 167 -9.78 8.39 20.93
N GLU A 168 -10.07 8.39 22.23
CA GLU A 168 -11.23 9.12 22.79
C GLU A 168 -11.21 10.64 22.49
N ASP A 169 -10.03 11.22 22.23
CA ASP A 169 -9.81 12.64 21.86
C ASP A 169 -9.43 12.83 20.37
N PHE A 170 -9.67 11.83 19.53
CA PHE A 170 -9.10 11.78 18.19
C PHE A 170 -9.81 12.70 17.18
N ILE A 171 -9.07 13.69 16.66
CA ILE A 171 -9.48 14.46 15.47
C ILE A 171 -9.12 13.60 14.25
N GLY A 172 -10.03 12.70 13.86
CA GLY A 172 -9.87 11.92 12.63
C GLY A 172 -9.88 12.75 11.36
N VAL A 173 -9.83 12.09 10.21
CA VAL A 173 -9.94 12.77 8.91
C VAL A 173 -11.30 13.46 8.82
N GLN A 174 -11.32 14.80 8.92
CA GLN A 174 -12.56 15.60 8.96
C GLN A 174 -13.07 16.02 7.56
N VAL A 175 -12.45 15.49 6.50
CA VAL A 175 -12.84 15.79 5.11
C VAL A 175 -13.65 14.63 4.54
N PRO A 176 -14.65 14.89 3.68
CA PRO A 176 -15.35 13.83 2.97
C PRO A 176 -14.36 13.01 2.14
N ASP A 177 -14.28 11.71 2.42
CA ASP A 177 -13.41 10.78 1.70
C ASP A 177 -14.15 9.47 1.44
N GLN A 178 -13.92 8.89 0.26
CA GLN A 178 -14.51 7.64 -0.19
C GLN A 178 -13.52 6.89 -1.08
N THR A 179 -13.30 5.62 -0.78
CA THR A 179 -12.46 4.72 -1.57
C THR A 179 -13.29 3.52 -2.01
N LEU A 180 -13.32 3.25 -3.32
CA LEU A 180 -13.95 2.07 -3.92
C LEU A 180 -12.87 1.20 -4.57
N GLU A 181 -12.73 -0.03 -4.10
CA GLU A 181 -11.87 -1.04 -4.73
C GLU A 181 -12.71 -2.13 -5.38
N ILE A 182 -12.41 -2.40 -6.66
CA ILE A 182 -13.03 -3.49 -7.42
C ILE A 182 -11.92 -4.46 -7.80
N SER A 183 -11.86 -5.59 -7.11
CA SER A 183 -10.90 -6.66 -7.40
C SER A 183 -11.54 -7.71 -8.31
N PHE A 184 -11.13 -7.75 -9.57
CA PHE A 184 -11.58 -8.78 -10.51
C PHE A 184 -10.86 -10.11 -10.21
N LEU A 185 -11.63 -11.17 -9.99
CA LEU A 185 -11.09 -12.53 -9.93
C LEU A 185 -10.62 -12.95 -11.32
N LEU A 186 -9.46 -13.61 -11.40
CA LEU A 186 -8.83 -14.19 -12.60
C LEU A 186 -9.68 -15.21 -13.39
N HIS A 187 -10.94 -15.43 -12.98
CA HIS A 187 -11.94 -16.09 -13.83
C HIS A 187 -12.67 -15.11 -14.77
N PHE A 188 -12.25 -13.85 -14.84
CA PHE A 188 -12.49 -13.03 -16.02
C PHE A 188 -11.58 -13.51 -17.15
N SER A 189 -12.23 -14.04 -18.17
CA SER A 189 -11.67 -14.90 -19.19
C SER A 189 -10.40 -14.33 -19.84
N LEU A 190 -9.37 -15.18 -19.97
CA LEU A 190 -8.28 -15.03 -20.95
C LEU A 190 -8.77 -14.51 -22.32
N GLN A 191 -10.03 -14.77 -22.67
CA GLN A 191 -10.68 -14.25 -23.87
C GLN A 191 -10.71 -12.71 -24.00
N ILE A 192 -10.78 -11.92 -22.92
CA ILE A 192 -10.74 -10.45 -23.04
C ILE A 192 -9.31 -9.98 -23.31
N LEU A 193 -8.35 -10.48 -22.56
CA LEU A 193 -6.92 -10.15 -22.72
C LEU A 193 -6.36 -10.59 -24.08
N ILE A 194 -6.85 -11.71 -24.63
CA ILE A 194 -6.47 -12.22 -25.95
C ILE A 194 -7.18 -11.46 -27.08
N LYS A 195 -8.45 -11.06 -26.91
CA LYS A 195 -9.21 -10.34 -27.96
C LYS A 195 -8.72 -8.91 -28.21
N GLU A 196 -8.18 -8.25 -27.19
CA GLU A 196 -7.68 -6.86 -27.28
C GLU A 196 -6.17 -6.77 -27.59
N GLY A 197 -5.47 -7.90 -27.80
CA GLY A 197 -4.05 -7.90 -28.18
C GLY A 197 -3.07 -7.43 -27.09
N LEU A 198 -3.49 -7.40 -25.82
CA LEU A 198 -2.66 -6.91 -24.71
C LEU A 198 -1.61 -7.92 -24.19
N LEU A 199 -1.64 -9.18 -24.65
CA LEU A 199 -0.57 -10.15 -24.41
C LEU A 199 0.35 -10.22 -25.64
N VAL A 200 1.46 -9.48 -25.60
CA VAL A 200 2.61 -9.83 -26.45
C VAL A 200 3.27 -11.03 -25.81
N THR A 201 3.01 -12.22 -26.34
CA THR A 201 3.81 -13.40 -26.05
C THR A 201 5.26 -13.07 -26.39
N LYS A 202 6.15 -13.02 -25.39
CA LYS A 202 7.59 -13.13 -25.65
C LYS A 202 7.82 -14.47 -26.35
N GLN A 203 7.98 -14.43 -27.67
CA GLN A 203 8.56 -15.55 -28.40
C GLN A 203 10.08 -15.52 -28.15
N LEU A 204 10.55 -16.62 -27.55
CA LEU A 204 11.90 -17.20 -27.49
C LEU A 204 13.10 -16.26 -27.61
#